data_AF-A0A086D6X0-F1
#
_entry.id   AF-A0A086D6X0-F1
#
_cell.length_a   1.000
_cell.length_b   1.000
_cell.length_c   1.000
_cell.angle_alpha   90.00
_cell.angle_beta   90.00
_cell.angle_gamma   90.00
#
_symmetry.space_group_name_H-M   'P 1'
#
loop_
_entity.id
_entity.type
_entity.pdbx_description
1 polymer ?
#
loop_
_entity_poly.entity_id
_entity_poly.type
_entity_poly.pdbx_seq_one_letter_code
_entity_poly.pdbx_strand_id
1 'polypeptide(L)'
;AGKSTTLKTISGLVRARQGDVCLAGESIARLPAHQIARRGVVHVPEGRRVLRGLTVKENLELGAFTVKDGALRRQRLEEVYALFPILHERRHQDGSLLSGGQLLLDEPSMGLAPKLVTEIMRIIKRLNEAGTTILLVEQNARLALRLAHYAYVIENGE
;
A
#
# COMPACT_ATOMS: atom_id res chain seq x y z
N ALA A 1 13.23 -13.05 9.10
CA ALA A 1 12.13 -12.66 10.00
C ALA A 1 10.77 -13.18 9.53
N GLY A 2 10.35 -13.01 8.27
CA GLY A 2 9.06 -13.55 7.79
C GLY A 2 7.96 -12.51 7.55
N LYS A 3 8.23 -11.24 7.85
CA LYS A 3 7.30 -10.10 7.68
C LYS A 3 6.70 -10.00 6.27
N SER A 4 7.54 -9.99 5.23
CA SER A 4 7.08 -9.94 3.84
C SER A 4 6.30 -11.21 3.44
N THR A 5 6.63 -12.37 4.01
CA THR A 5 5.86 -13.60 3.82
C THR A 5 4.47 -13.45 4.42
N THR A 6 4.35 -12.90 5.62
CA THR A 6 3.06 -12.60 6.25
C THR A 6 2.18 -11.71 5.37
N LEU A 7 2.72 -10.60 4.84
CA LEU A 7 1.97 -9.72 3.95
C LEU A 7 1.55 -10.42 2.64
N LYS A 8 2.46 -11.21 2.05
CA LYS A 8 2.17 -11.99 0.83
C LYS A 8 1.10 -13.05 1.10
N THR A 9 1.05 -13.61 2.29
CA THR A 9 0.03 -14.57 2.69
C THR A 9 -1.32 -13.91 2.89
N ILE A 10 -1.38 -12.76 3.57
CA ILE A 10 -2.62 -11.99 3.74
C ILE A 10 -3.20 -11.56 2.38
N SER A 11 -2.34 -11.16 1.43
CA SER A 11 -2.78 -10.76 0.08
C SER A 11 -3.04 -11.92 -0.88
N GLY A 12 -2.89 -13.18 -0.44
CA GLY A 12 -3.09 -14.38 -1.27
C GLY A 12 -2.04 -14.60 -2.36
N LEU A 13 -0.87 -13.96 -2.26
CA LEU A 13 0.27 -14.20 -3.17
C LEU A 13 1.07 -15.45 -2.77
N VAL A 14 1.03 -15.83 -1.49
CA VAL A 14 1.64 -17.05 -0.94
C VAL A 14 0.62 -17.78 -0.09
N ARG A 15 0.37 -19.06 -0.36
CA ARG A 15 -0.59 -19.84 0.45
C ARG A 15 0.03 -20.22 1.80
N ALA A 16 -0.72 -20.02 2.88
CA ALA A 16 -0.38 -20.57 4.18
C ALA A 16 -0.44 -22.10 4.13
N ARG A 17 0.53 -22.77 4.77
CA ARG A 17 0.51 -24.24 4.91
C ARG A 17 -0.53 -24.69 5.95
N GLN A 18 -0.70 -23.89 7.00
CA GLN A 18 -1.60 -24.12 8.12
C GLN A 18 -2.12 -22.77 8.63
N GLY A 19 -3.19 -22.78 9.42
CA GLY A 19 -3.85 -21.59 9.95
C GLY A 19 -4.88 -21.00 8.99
N ASP A 20 -5.40 -19.83 9.37
CA ASP A 20 -6.41 -19.10 8.61
C ASP A 20 -6.11 -17.61 8.59
N VAL A 21 -6.62 -16.91 7.58
CA VAL A 21 -6.55 -15.45 7.45
C VAL A 21 -7.98 -14.96 7.31
N CYS A 22 -8.42 -14.11 8.22
CA CYS A 22 -9.78 -13.58 8.22
C CYS A 22 -9.80 -12.08 7.95
N LEU A 23 -10.74 -11.64 7.12
CA LEU A 23 -11.06 -10.23 6.88
C LEU A 23 -12.50 -9.98 7.31
N ALA A 24 -12.70 -9.04 8.25
CA ALA A 24 -14.03 -8.74 8.81
C ALA A 24 -14.78 -9.99 9.33
N GLY A 25 -14.05 -10.95 9.90
CA GLY A 25 -14.60 -12.21 10.41
C GLY A 25 -14.77 -13.33 9.38
N GLU A 26 -14.56 -13.06 8.08
CA GLU A 26 -14.66 -14.07 7.02
C GLU A 26 -13.29 -14.58 6.60
N SER A 27 -13.14 -15.91 6.48
CA SER A 27 -11.91 -16.51 5.96
C SER A 27 -11.66 -16.10 4.51
N ILE A 28 -10.44 -15.64 4.24
CA ILE A 28 -9.94 -15.29 2.91
C ILE A 28 -8.77 -16.19 2.47
N ALA A 29 -8.33 -17.13 3.31
CA ALA A 29 -7.13 -17.93 3.08
C ALA A 29 -7.14 -18.76 1.78
N ARG A 30 -8.34 -19.13 1.30
CA ARG A 30 -8.52 -19.92 0.06
C ARG A 30 -8.89 -19.08 -1.15
N LEU A 31 -9.11 -17.79 -0.99
CA LEU A 31 -9.47 -16.91 -2.10
C LEU A 31 -8.23 -16.59 -2.95
N PRO A 32 -8.37 -16.51 -4.28
CA PRO A 32 -7.29 -16.01 -5.12
C PRO A 32 -7.06 -14.51 -4.88
N ALA A 33 -5.82 -14.05 -5.05
CA ALA A 33 -5.39 -12.67 -4.76
C ALA A 33 -6.29 -11.58 -5.37
N HIS A 34 -6.80 -11.79 -6.60
CA HIS A 34 -7.68 -10.83 -7.26
C HIS A 34 -9.06 -10.70 -6.57
N GLN A 35 -9.57 -11.75 -5.92
CA GLN A 35 -10.80 -11.68 -5.13
C GLN A 35 -10.57 -11.00 -3.79
N ILE A 36 -9.42 -11.27 -3.17
CA ILE A 36 -8.98 -10.58 -1.94
C ILE A 36 -8.85 -9.07 -2.20
N ALA A 37 -8.25 -8.67 -3.33
CA ALA A 37 -8.16 -7.27 -3.73
C ALA A 37 -9.53 -6.61 -3.95
N ARG A 38 -10.48 -7.31 -4.58
CA ARG A 38 -11.86 -6.81 -4.76
C ARG A 38 -12.62 -6.65 -3.43
N ARG A 39 -12.22 -7.37 -2.38
CA ARG A 39 -12.74 -7.22 -1.02
C ARG A 39 -12.10 -6.05 -0.26
N GLY A 40 -11.22 -5.27 -0.90
CA GLY A 40 -10.65 -4.03 -0.35
C GLY A 40 -9.24 -4.18 0.22
N VAL A 41 -8.62 -5.36 0.14
CA VAL A 41 -7.23 -5.55 0.58
C VAL A 41 -6.27 -5.06 -0.51
N VAL A 42 -5.58 -3.96 -0.26
CA VAL A 42 -4.63 -3.37 -1.22
C VAL A 42 -3.20 -3.58 -0.74
N HIS A 43 -2.46 -4.50 -1.39
CA HIS A 43 -1.06 -4.80 -1.10
C HIS A 43 -0.12 -3.95 -1.96
N VAL A 44 0.88 -3.29 -1.36
CA VAL A 44 1.92 -2.54 -2.08
C VAL A 44 3.29 -3.16 -1.77
N PRO A 45 3.78 -4.01 -2.67
CA PRO A 45 4.95 -4.83 -2.37
C PRO A 45 6.21 -3.98 -2.26
N GLU A 46 7.23 -4.54 -1.61
CA GLU A 46 8.58 -3.98 -1.60
C GLU A 46 9.07 -3.72 -3.03
N GLY A 47 9.77 -2.60 -3.21
CA GLY A 47 10.33 -2.18 -4.48
C GLY A 47 9.38 -1.38 -5.38
N ARG A 48 9.96 -0.80 -6.42
CA ARG A 48 9.27 0.16 -7.30
C ARG A 48 8.55 -0.59 -8.43
N ARG A 49 7.29 -0.98 -8.20
CA ARG A 49 6.46 -1.69 -9.21
C ARG A 49 5.50 -0.78 -9.97
N VAL A 50 6.02 0.36 -10.44
CA VAL A 50 5.27 1.23 -11.37
C VAL A 50 5.35 0.61 -12.77
N LEU A 51 4.23 0.59 -13.50
CA LEU A 51 4.19 0.04 -14.85
C LEU A 51 4.92 1.01 -15.80
N ARG A 52 5.99 0.50 -16.41
CA ARG A 52 6.80 1.24 -17.39
C ARG A 52 6.01 1.45 -18.68
N GLY A 53 6.26 2.58 -19.36
CA GLY A 53 5.57 2.91 -20.60
C GLY A 53 4.15 3.43 -20.41
N LEU A 54 3.70 3.57 -19.16
CA LEU A 54 2.47 4.26 -18.79
C LEU A 54 2.82 5.57 -18.09
N THR A 55 2.02 6.60 -18.34
CA THR A 55 2.11 7.85 -17.62
C THR A 55 1.75 7.67 -16.14
N VAL A 56 2.07 8.69 -15.35
CA VAL A 56 1.74 8.76 -13.93
C VAL A 56 0.23 8.69 -13.74
N LYS A 57 -0.52 9.44 -14.54
CA LYS A 57 -1.98 9.41 -14.51
C LYS A 57 -2.52 8.01 -14.81
N GLU A 58 -2.03 7.35 -15.85
CA GLU A 58 -2.47 6.00 -16.22
C GLU A 58 -2.15 4.97 -15.11
N ASN A 59 -0.99 5.07 -14.48
CA ASN A 59 -0.66 4.24 -13.31
C ASN A 59 -1.65 4.45 -12.15
N LEU A 60 -2.02 5.70 -11.85
CA LEU A 60 -3.00 6.01 -10.81
C LEU A 60 -4.41 5.52 -11.17
N GLU A 61 -4.82 5.69 -12.42
CA GLU A 61 -6.14 5.25 -12.91
C GLU A 61 -6.27 3.72 -12.89
N LEU A 62 -5.19 2.98 -13.16
CA LEU A 62 -5.15 1.52 -13.01
C LEU A 62 -5.37 1.09 -11.56
N GLY A 63 -4.91 1.86 -10.58
CA GLY A 63 -5.19 1.60 -9.16
C GLY A 63 -6.68 1.64 -8.80
N ALA A 64 -7.48 2.39 -9.56
CA ALA A 64 -8.91 2.52 -9.38
C ALA A 64 -9.75 1.52 -10.21
N PHE A 65 -9.14 0.43 -10.73
CA PHE A 65 -9.82 -0.52 -11.63
C PHE A 65 -11.07 -1.18 -11.02
N THR A 66 -11.18 -1.26 -9.69
CA THR A 66 -12.34 -1.81 -8.98
C THR A 66 -13.50 -0.81 -8.88
N VAL A 67 -13.25 0.49 -9.11
CA VAL A 67 -14.26 1.56 -9.03
C VAL A 67 -14.97 1.72 -10.36
N LYS A 68 -16.25 1.35 -10.42
CA LYS A 68 -17.07 1.45 -11.64
C LYS A 68 -17.58 2.86 -11.95
N ASP A 69 -17.77 3.69 -10.92
CA ASP A 69 -18.26 5.06 -11.05
C ASP A 69 -17.14 6.00 -11.53
N GLY A 70 -17.33 6.58 -12.72
CA GLY A 70 -16.38 7.51 -13.33
C GLY A 70 -16.30 8.87 -12.62
N ALA A 71 -17.38 9.35 -12.01
CA ALA A 71 -17.35 10.57 -11.22
C ALA A 71 -16.54 10.38 -9.94
N LEU A 72 -16.80 9.28 -9.23
CA LEU A 72 -16.04 8.90 -8.04
C LEU A 72 -14.55 8.68 -8.36
N ARG A 73 -14.22 8.08 -9.51
CA ARG A 73 -12.83 7.89 -9.95
C ARG A 73 -12.11 9.23 -10.14
N ARG A 74 -12.75 10.19 -10.80
CA ARG A 74 -12.19 11.54 -10.98
C ARG A 74 -11.99 12.24 -9.63
N GLN A 75 -13.00 12.19 -8.76
CA GLN A 75 -12.91 12.78 -7.43
C GLN A 75 -11.71 12.22 -6.64
N ARG A 76 -11.55 10.90 -6.61
CA ARG A 76 -10.41 10.25 -5.92
C ARG A 76 -9.06 10.60 -6.53
N LEU A 77 -9.00 10.77 -7.86
CA LEU A 77 -7.76 11.20 -8.52
C LEU A 77 -7.37 12.63 -8.09
N GLU A 78 -8.34 13.54 -7.99
CA GLU A 78 -8.10 14.90 -7.47
C GLU A 78 -7.68 14.88 -6.00
N GLU A 79 -8.26 14.01 -5.17
CA GLU A 79 -7.82 13.80 -3.79
C GLU A 79 -6.36 13.33 -3.73
N VAL A 80 -5.95 12.41 -4.60
CA VAL A 80 -4.55 11.98 -4.72
C VAL A 80 -3.66 13.16 -5.14
N TYR A 81 -4.07 13.97 -6.10
CA TYR A 81 -3.30 15.15 -6.51
C TYR A 81 -3.19 16.22 -5.43
N ALA A 82 -4.22 16.39 -4.60
CA ALA A 82 -4.16 17.27 -3.44
C ALA A 82 -3.20 16.75 -2.36
N LEU A 83 -3.08 15.42 -2.22
CA LEU A 83 -2.11 14.80 -1.31
C LEU A 83 -0.68 14.82 -1.88
N PHE A 84 -0.53 14.70 -3.20
CA PHE A 84 0.76 14.66 -3.92
C PHE A 84 0.76 15.64 -5.10
N PRO A 85 0.99 16.93 -4.84
CA PRO A 85 1.04 17.94 -5.90
C PRO A 85 2.05 17.58 -7.00
N ILE A 86 3.17 16.95 -6.62
CA ILE A 86 4.20 16.49 -7.55
C ILE A 86 3.69 15.47 -8.59
N LEU A 87 2.72 14.63 -8.22
CA LEU A 87 2.10 13.68 -9.15
C LEU A 87 1.20 14.41 -10.15
N HIS A 88 0.58 15.52 -9.75
CA HIS A 88 -0.24 16.34 -10.64
C HIS A 88 0.60 17.12 -11.65
N GLU A 89 1.69 17.74 -11.19
CA GLU A 89 2.66 18.47 -12.03
C GLU A 89 3.24 17.56 -13.12
N ARG A 90 3.52 16.30 -12.75
CA ARG A 90 4.19 15.33 -13.61
C ARG A 90 3.24 14.26 -14.17
N ARG A 91 1.92 14.51 -14.15
CA ARG A 91 0.88 13.54 -14.53
C ARG A 91 1.02 12.92 -15.93
N HIS A 92 1.64 13.67 -16.85
CA HIS A 92 1.88 13.26 -18.25
C HIS A 92 3.27 12.67 -18.48
N GLN A 93 4.14 12.65 -17.46
CA GLN A 93 5.45 11.99 -17.55
C GLN A 93 5.28 10.49 -17.38
N ASP A 94 6.26 9.71 -17.84
CA ASP A 94 6.31 8.27 -17.61
C ASP A 94 6.33 8.00 -16.09
N GLY A 95 5.44 7.12 -15.62
CA GLY A 95 5.30 6.74 -14.22
C GLY A 95 6.58 6.16 -13.61
N SER A 96 7.44 5.56 -14.43
CA SER A 96 8.75 5.06 -14.01
C SER A 96 9.68 6.16 -13.48
N LEU A 97 9.45 7.43 -13.84
CA LEU A 97 10.21 8.60 -13.38
C LEU A 97 9.70 9.17 -12.04
N LEU A 98 8.56 8.69 -11.54
CA LEU A 98 7.88 9.23 -10.35
C LEU A 98 7.87 8.34 -9.11
N SER A 99 8.67 7.28 -9.09
CA SER A 99 8.65 6.26 -8.03
C SER A 99 8.79 6.81 -6.60
N GLY A 100 7.67 7.04 -5.91
CA GLY A 100 7.63 7.53 -4.53
C GLY A 100 6.24 7.48 -3.87
N GLY A 101 5.80 6.27 -3.46
CA GLY A 101 4.96 6.02 -2.26
C GLY A 101 3.42 6.01 -2.39
N GLN A 102 2.76 4.87 -2.01
CA GLN A 102 1.61 4.73 -1.07
C GLN A 102 0.85 3.39 -1.11
N LEU A 103 0.26 3.02 0.06
CA LEU A 103 -0.54 1.85 0.50
C LEU A 103 0.27 0.59 0.87
N LEU A 104 -0.29 -0.41 1.60
CA LEU A 104 0.39 -1.47 2.41
C LEU A 104 1.90 -1.59 2.18
N LEU A 105 2.70 -0.83 2.93
CA LEU A 105 4.10 -0.62 2.61
C LEU A 105 4.97 -1.71 3.26
N ASP A 106 5.66 -2.50 2.44
CA ASP A 106 6.81 -3.29 2.87
C ASP A 106 8.04 -2.38 2.73
N GLU A 107 8.54 -1.87 3.85
CA GLU A 107 9.79 -1.07 3.97
C GLU A 107 9.79 0.29 3.23
N PRO A 108 8.79 1.16 3.44
CA PRO A 108 8.65 2.43 2.72
C PRO A 108 9.81 3.41 2.93
N SER A 109 10.53 3.32 4.04
CA SER A 109 11.61 4.25 4.35
C SER A 109 12.96 3.88 3.74
N MET A 110 13.13 2.65 3.24
CA MET A 110 14.43 2.16 2.80
C MET A 110 14.89 2.85 1.50
N GLY A 111 16.03 3.53 1.57
CA GLY A 111 16.65 4.20 0.41
C GLY A 111 16.01 5.52 0.00
N LEU A 112 15.09 6.09 0.81
CA LEU A 112 14.48 7.39 0.54
C LEU A 112 15.16 8.53 1.30
N ALA A 113 15.10 9.74 0.73
CA ALA A 113 15.56 10.94 1.40
C ALA A 113 14.73 11.20 2.69
N PRO A 114 15.33 11.68 3.79
CA PRO A 114 14.63 11.86 5.08
C PRO A 114 13.34 12.69 5.03
N LYS A 115 13.28 13.69 4.14
CA LYS A 115 12.08 14.51 3.91
C LYS A 115 10.93 13.68 3.36
N LEU A 116 11.21 12.78 2.41
CA LEU A 116 10.21 11.92 1.79
C LEU A 116 9.68 10.86 2.77
N VAL A 117 10.54 10.32 3.64
CA VAL A 117 10.12 9.43 4.73
C VAL A 117 9.11 10.14 5.64
N THR A 118 9.41 11.38 6.04
CA THR A 118 8.55 12.18 6.91
C THR A 118 7.20 12.47 6.26
N GLU A 119 7.20 12.74 4.95
CA GLU A 119 6.00 12.97 4.17
C GLU A 119 5.14 11.70 4.10
N ILE A 120 5.71 10.56 3.70
CA ILE A 120 5.02 9.27 3.67
C ILE A 120 4.38 8.95 5.03
N MET A 121 5.10 9.14 6.14
CA MET A 121 4.55 8.92 7.47
C MET A 121 3.34 9.83 7.78
N ARG A 122 3.40 11.10 7.36
CA ARG A 122 2.25 12.02 7.51
C ARG A 122 1.04 11.54 6.73
N ILE A 123 1.25 11.04 5.51
CA ILE A 123 0.16 10.51 4.68
C ILE A 123 -0.44 9.25 5.30
N ILE A 124 0.38 8.30 5.73
CA ILE A 124 -0.09 7.08 6.42
C ILE A 124 -0.98 7.47 7.60
N LYS A 125 -0.53 8.43 8.41
CA LYS A 125 -1.30 8.93 9.55
C LYS A 125 -2.65 9.51 9.11
N ARG A 126 -2.67 10.39 8.11
CA ARG A 126 -3.91 10.99 7.58
C ARG A 126 -4.89 9.96 7.03
N LEU A 127 -4.39 8.96 6.30
CA LEU A 127 -5.22 7.87 5.78
C LEU A 127 -5.85 7.06 6.91
N ASN A 128 -5.08 6.81 7.97
CA ASN A 128 -5.58 6.11 9.14
C ASN A 128 -6.60 6.94 9.93
N GLU A 129 -6.36 8.24 10.13
CA GLU A 129 -7.31 9.18 10.75
C GLU A 129 -8.62 9.30 9.94
N ALA A 130 -8.56 9.12 8.62
CA ALA A 130 -9.73 9.05 7.74
C ALA A 130 -10.47 7.68 7.80
N GLY A 131 -10.06 6.77 8.67
CA GLY A 131 -10.71 5.47 8.89
C GLY A 131 -10.10 4.29 8.13
N THR A 132 -8.99 4.49 7.42
CA THR A 132 -8.33 3.39 6.71
C THR A 132 -7.58 2.48 7.69
N THR A 133 -7.86 1.18 7.65
CA THR A 133 -7.06 0.18 8.40
C THR A 133 -5.74 -0.06 7.67
N ILE A 134 -4.63 0.07 8.38
CA ILE A 134 -3.28 -0.07 7.82
C ILE A 134 -2.50 -1.10 8.60
N LEU A 135 -1.96 -2.10 7.90
CA LEU A 135 -0.93 -3.00 8.41
C LEU A 135 0.42 -2.58 7.82
N LEU A 136 1.32 -2.08 8.66
CA LEU A 136 2.61 -1.56 8.23
C LEU A 136 3.73 -2.56 8.58
N VAL A 137 4.59 -2.87 7.61
CA VAL A 137 5.82 -3.63 7.83
C VAL A 137 7.02 -2.72 7.63
N GLU A 138 7.86 -2.64 8.65
CA GLU A 138 9.03 -1.77 8.63
C GLU A 138 10.22 -2.43 9.32
N GLN A 139 11.43 -2.18 8.81
CA GLN A 139 12.67 -2.54 9.50
C GLN A 139 13.02 -1.48 10.56
N ASN A 140 12.68 -0.22 10.29
CA ASN A 140 12.90 0.86 11.25
C ASN A 140 11.77 0.87 12.30
N ALA A 141 11.92 0.04 13.32
CA ALA A 141 10.94 -0.10 14.39
C ALA A 141 10.58 1.24 15.06
N ARG A 142 11.53 2.17 15.21
CA ARG A 142 11.26 3.49 15.81
C ARG A 142 10.27 4.32 15.00
N LEU A 143 10.34 4.26 13.68
CA LEU A 143 9.40 4.98 12.81
C LEU A 143 8.02 4.32 12.86
N ALA A 144 7.97 2.99 12.75
CA ALA A 144 6.72 2.24 12.78
C ALA A 144 5.95 2.45 14.09
N LEU A 145 6.64 2.36 15.23
CA LEU A 145 6.03 2.51 16.56
C LEU A 145 5.49 3.91 16.83
N ARG A 146 5.95 4.94 16.12
CA ARG A 146 5.39 6.31 16.24
C ARG A 146 4.03 6.47 15.56
N LEU A 147 3.72 5.61 14.59
CA LEU A 147 2.45 5.63 13.86
C LEU A 147 1.47 4.56 14.35
N ALA A 148 2.00 3.44 14.83
CA ALA A 148 1.20 2.26 15.15
C ALA A 148 0.43 2.40 16.46
N HIS A 149 -0.82 1.96 16.45
CA HIS A 149 -1.61 1.76 17.67
C HIS A 149 -1.23 0.46 18.40
N TYR A 150 -0.78 -0.53 17.64
CA TYR A 150 -0.36 -1.84 18.14
C TYR A 150 0.77 -2.36 17.26
N ALA A 151 1.70 -3.12 17.84
CA ALA A 151 2.85 -3.66 17.12
C ALA A 151 3.10 -5.12 17.46
N TYR A 152 3.53 -5.88 16.46
CA TYR A 152 4.04 -7.24 16.59
C TYR A 152 5.51 -7.24 16.17
N VAL A 153 6.35 -7.91 16.95
CA VAL A 153 7.75 -8.15 16.61
C VAL A 153 7.85 -9.57 16.11
N ILE A 154 8.44 -9.75 14.92
CA ILE A 154 8.63 -11.06 14.32
C ILE A 154 10.13 -11.36 14.22
N GLU A 155 10.57 -12.43 14.84
CA GLU A 155 11.94 -12.92 14.82
C GLU A 155 11.98 -14.40 14.43
N ASN A 156 12.84 -14.78 13.48
CA ASN A 156 12.97 -16.16 13.01
C ASN A 156 11.67 -16.87 12.54
N GLY A 157 10.60 -16.12 12.24
CA GLY A 157 9.32 -16.66 11.77
C GLY A 157 8.25 -16.75 12.85
N GLU A 158 8.55 -16.26 14.06
CA GLU A 158 7.68 -16.23 15.23
C GLU A 158 7.38 -14.79 15.66
#